data_AF-A0A1F5A5I5-F1
#
_entry.id   AF-A0A1F5A5I5-F1
#
_cell.length_a   1.000
_cell.length_b   1.000
_cell.length_c   1.000
_cell.angle_alpha   90.00
_cell.angle_beta   90.00
_cell.angle_gamma   90.00
#
_symmetry.space_group_name_H-M   'P 1'
#
loop_
_entity.id
_entity.type
_entity.pdbx_description
1 polymer ?
#
loop_
_entity_poly.entity_id
_entity_poly.type
_entity_poly.pdbx_seq_one_letter_code
_entity_poly.pdbx_strand_id
1 'polypeptide(L)'
;MRSRYPIAPLAGLGLFLALAAVPFAARVGALQEIPGPLSAAHSAKPGDAECAKCHQAPGEISPAKCLACHTEIGSRIAAGTGFHRDKADDCAVCHAEHQGRKANIVPLDPADFDHSETGADLQGAHLRPKTCDACHTPAGSHPRSVGRSYLLKVPGCRGCHAPPHPGRQDECLACHHQNSWIVDRRPAED
;
A
#
# COMPACT_ATOMS: atom_id res chain seq x y z
N MET A 1 -76.46 76.88 -23.35
CA MET A 1 -76.35 75.44 -23.69
C MET A 1 -74.90 75.04 -23.64
N ARG A 2 -74.57 74.02 -22.82
CA ARG A 2 -73.38 73.13 -22.81
C ARG A 2 -72.01 73.79 -23.07
N SER A 3 -71.20 74.00 -22.03
CA SER A 3 -70.25 73.01 -21.46
C SER A 3 -69.08 72.72 -22.40
N ARG A 4 -67.85 72.99 -21.92
CA ARG A 4 -66.72 72.03 -21.84
C ARG A 4 -65.45 72.76 -21.42
N TYR A 5 -65.01 72.51 -20.18
CA TYR A 5 -63.65 72.76 -19.73
C TYR A 5 -62.73 71.64 -20.25
N PRO A 6 -61.51 71.91 -20.74
CA PRO A 6 -60.50 70.87 -20.88
C PRO A 6 -59.65 70.80 -19.60
N ILE A 7 -59.53 69.56 -19.14
CA ILE A 7 -58.78 69.10 -17.98
C ILE A 7 -57.34 68.83 -18.45
N ALA A 8 -56.34 69.39 -17.78
CA ALA A 8 -54.93 69.13 -18.07
C ALA A 8 -54.44 67.85 -17.36
N PRO A 9 -53.63 66.98 -17.98
CA PRO A 9 -53.13 65.77 -17.34
C PRO A 9 -51.84 66.06 -16.55
N LEU A 10 -51.82 65.61 -15.29
CA LEU A 10 -50.61 65.50 -14.46
C LEU A 10 -49.81 64.28 -14.93
N ALA A 11 -48.68 64.50 -15.59
CA ALA A 11 -47.72 63.45 -15.91
C ALA A 11 -46.91 63.09 -14.65
N GLY A 12 -47.15 61.88 -14.13
CA GLY A 12 -46.46 61.32 -12.97
C GLY A 12 -45.00 60.98 -13.28
N LEU A 13 -44.10 61.39 -12.38
CA LEU A 13 -42.68 61.07 -12.38
C LEU A 13 -42.50 59.63 -11.84
N GLY A 14 -42.42 58.64 -12.73
CA GLY A 14 -42.10 57.26 -12.36
C GLY A 14 -40.59 57.09 -12.13
N LEU A 15 -40.17 57.07 -10.86
CA LEU A 15 -38.80 56.72 -10.47
C LEU A 15 -38.61 55.20 -10.60
N PHE A 16 -37.98 54.77 -11.69
CA PHE A 16 -37.57 53.39 -11.90
C PHE A 16 -36.44 53.02 -10.93
N LEU A 17 -36.75 52.23 -9.89
CA LEU A 17 -35.73 51.51 -9.11
C LEU A 17 -35.13 50.40 -9.99
N ALA A 18 -33.95 50.64 -10.55
CA ALA A 18 -33.15 49.60 -11.18
C ALA A 18 -32.53 48.71 -10.10
N LEU A 19 -33.16 47.56 -9.81
CA LEU A 19 -32.53 46.48 -9.06
C LEU A 19 -31.38 45.93 -9.91
N ALA A 20 -30.15 46.34 -9.62
CA ALA A 20 -28.96 45.72 -10.18
C ALA A 20 -28.86 44.28 -9.62
N ALA A 21 -29.27 43.30 -10.41
CA ALA A 21 -29.02 41.89 -10.12
C ALA A 21 -27.50 41.65 -10.23
N VAL A 22 -26.79 41.72 -9.10
CA VAL A 22 -25.40 41.26 -9.02
C VAL A 22 -25.43 39.75 -9.19
N PRO A 23 -24.82 39.17 -10.24
CA PRO A 23 -24.74 37.73 -10.36
C PRO A 23 -23.85 37.23 -9.22
N PHE A 24 -24.47 36.60 -8.23
CA PHE A 24 -23.76 35.81 -7.22
C PHE A 24 -23.23 34.56 -7.95
N ALA A 25 -22.10 34.72 -8.63
CA ALA A 25 -21.33 33.59 -9.11
C ALA A 25 -20.78 32.87 -7.88
N ALA A 26 -21.59 31.97 -7.33
CA ALA A 26 -21.13 31.02 -6.34
C ALA A 26 -20.02 30.20 -7.00
N ARG A 27 -18.76 30.54 -6.69
CA ARG A 27 -17.65 29.63 -6.92
C ARG A 27 -17.83 28.49 -5.93
N VAL A 28 -18.63 27.51 -6.32
CA VAL A 28 -18.50 26.15 -5.80
C VAL A 28 -17.11 25.68 -6.22
N GLY A 29 -16.11 26.03 -5.41
CA GLY A 29 -14.87 25.30 -5.41
C GLY A 29 -15.26 23.87 -5.08
N ALA A 30 -14.91 22.93 -5.96
CA ALA A 30 -15.08 21.52 -5.68
C ALA A 30 -14.37 21.25 -4.34
N LEU A 31 -15.16 21.04 -3.29
CA LEU A 31 -14.68 20.35 -2.11
C LEU A 31 -14.29 18.98 -2.66
N GLN A 32 -12.99 18.76 -2.88
CA GLN A 32 -12.49 17.39 -3.03
C GLN A 32 -13.02 16.66 -1.82
N GLU A 33 -13.91 15.69 -2.02
CA GLU A 33 -14.37 14.85 -0.94
C GLU A 33 -13.13 14.21 -0.34
N ILE A 34 -12.76 14.69 0.86
CA ILE A 34 -11.64 14.15 1.59
C ILE A 34 -12.07 12.72 1.92
N PRO A 35 -11.37 11.72 1.37
CA PRO A 35 -11.77 10.33 1.53
C PRO A 35 -11.66 9.94 3.01
N GLY A 36 -12.12 8.73 3.33
CA GLY A 36 -12.09 8.22 4.70
C GLY A 36 -10.70 8.27 5.35
N PRO A 37 -10.63 8.12 6.69
CA PRO A 37 -9.37 8.10 7.41
C PRO A 37 -8.41 7.05 6.84
N LEU A 38 -7.09 7.29 6.93
CA LEU A 38 -6.09 6.27 6.63
C LEU A 38 -6.24 5.05 7.57
N SER A 39 -5.66 3.93 7.18
CA SER A 39 -5.50 2.75 8.03
C SER A 39 -4.66 3.05 9.26
N ALA A 40 -4.76 2.20 10.29
CA ALA A 40 -3.93 2.34 11.48
C ALA A 40 -2.42 2.27 11.18
N ALA A 41 -2.02 1.57 10.11
CA ALA A 41 -0.62 1.44 9.71
C ALA A 41 0.00 2.79 9.31
N HIS A 42 -0.82 3.68 8.73
CA HIS A 42 -0.39 4.99 8.24
C HIS A 42 -0.96 6.16 9.03
N SER A 43 -1.70 5.92 10.12
CA SER A 43 -2.42 6.99 10.84
C SER A 43 -1.50 7.97 11.57
N ALA A 44 -0.30 7.53 11.96
CA ALA A 44 0.67 8.38 12.65
C ALA A 44 1.81 8.86 11.73
N LYS A 45 2.21 8.03 10.76
CA LYS A 45 3.24 8.33 9.75
C LYS A 45 2.88 7.57 8.47
N PRO A 46 2.61 8.24 7.34
CA PRO A 46 2.65 9.70 7.17
C PRO A 46 1.53 10.47 7.89
N GLY A 47 0.39 9.87 8.22
CA GLY A 47 -0.71 10.56 8.92
C GLY A 47 -1.69 11.28 7.98
N ASP A 48 -2.91 11.51 8.46
CA ASP A 48 -4.05 11.89 7.60
C ASP A 48 -3.92 13.25 6.91
N ALA A 49 -3.15 14.18 7.49
CA ALA A 49 -2.94 15.51 6.94
C ALA A 49 -1.77 15.59 5.95
N GLU A 50 -0.94 14.54 5.87
CA GLU A 50 0.28 14.54 5.07
C GLU A 50 0.04 13.99 3.66
N CYS A 51 -1.01 14.46 2.98
CA CYS A 51 -1.48 13.92 1.70
C CYS A 51 -0.38 13.82 0.63
N ALA A 52 0.49 14.84 0.57
CA ALA A 52 1.60 14.93 -0.38
C ALA A 52 2.70 13.88 -0.17
N LYS A 53 2.70 13.17 0.97
CA LYS A 53 3.61 12.04 1.22
C LYS A 53 3.27 10.82 0.37
N CYS A 54 2.05 10.72 -0.14
CA CYS A 54 1.63 9.63 -1.02
C CYS A 54 1.21 10.14 -2.41
N HIS A 55 0.49 11.27 -2.46
CA HIS A 55 -0.07 11.81 -3.70
C HIS A 55 0.90 12.74 -4.44
N GLN A 56 1.00 12.60 -5.77
CA GLN A 56 1.70 13.54 -6.65
C GLN A 56 0.75 14.58 -7.27
N ALA A 57 -0.52 14.22 -7.42
CA ALA A 57 -1.62 15.10 -7.81
C ALA A 57 -2.91 14.64 -7.11
N PRO A 58 -4.00 15.42 -7.14
CA PRO A 58 -5.30 14.99 -6.61
C PRO A 58 -5.73 13.61 -7.12
N GLY A 59 -5.89 12.65 -6.22
CA GLY A 59 -6.29 11.27 -6.57
C GLY A 59 -5.18 10.41 -7.20
N GLU A 60 -3.99 10.95 -7.44
CA GLU A 60 -2.89 10.25 -8.10
C GLU A 60 -1.74 10.01 -7.12
N ILE A 61 -1.38 8.75 -6.92
CA ILE A 61 -0.28 8.34 -6.05
C ILE A 61 0.97 7.99 -6.86
N SER A 62 2.12 8.01 -6.18
CA SER A 62 3.40 7.62 -6.77
C SER A 62 3.98 6.39 -6.06
N PRO A 63 4.28 5.29 -6.77
CA PRO A 63 4.95 4.13 -6.18
C PRO A 63 6.29 4.49 -5.52
N ALA A 64 7.03 5.44 -6.10
CA ALA A 64 8.30 5.93 -5.55
C ALA A 64 8.15 6.51 -4.13
N LYS A 65 7.01 7.13 -3.82
CA LYS A 65 6.73 7.68 -2.49
C LYS A 65 6.47 6.59 -1.45
N CYS A 66 5.82 5.48 -1.84
CA CYS A 66 5.66 4.31 -0.98
C CYS A 66 7.04 3.69 -0.66
N LEU A 67 7.86 3.50 -1.69
CA LEU A 67 9.19 2.87 -1.59
C LEU A 67 10.23 3.72 -0.87
N ALA A 68 10.02 5.05 -0.77
CA ALA A 68 10.87 5.93 0.02
C ALA A 68 10.86 5.58 1.53
N CYS A 69 9.76 5.03 2.03
CA CYS A 69 9.64 4.52 3.40
C CYS A 69 9.80 3.00 3.46
N HIS A 70 9.22 2.27 2.50
CA HIS A 70 9.30 0.81 2.39
C HIS A 70 10.53 0.34 1.62
N THR A 71 11.70 0.79 2.07
CA THR A 71 12.99 0.56 1.41
C THR A 71 13.35 -0.93 1.29
N GLU A 72 12.92 -1.75 2.24
CA GLU A 72 13.09 -3.21 2.24
C GLU A 72 12.30 -3.89 1.11
N ILE A 73 11.13 -3.36 0.76
CA ILE A 73 10.35 -3.82 -0.38
C ILE A 73 10.98 -3.31 -1.68
N GLY A 74 11.34 -2.02 -1.73
CA GLY A 74 11.97 -1.42 -2.91
C GLY A 74 13.26 -2.12 -3.33
N SER A 75 14.10 -2.48 -2.36
CA SER A 75 15.34 -3.23 -2.62
C SER A 75 15.08 -4.59 -3.25
N ARG A 76 13.99 -5.26 -2.87
CA ARG A 76 13.63 -6.58 -3.40
C ARG A 76 13.02 -6.52 -4.79
N ILE A 77 12.18 -5.51 -5.04
CA ILE A 77 11.63 -5.23 -6.37
C ILE A 77 12.79 -4.94 -7.33
N ALA A 78 13.73 -4.06 -6.95
CA ALA A 78 14.90 -3.74 -7.76
C ALA A 78 15.78 -4.98 -8.04
N ALA A 79 15.85 -5.91 -7.09
CA ALA A 79 16.56 -7.18 -7.24
C ALA A 79 15.76 -8.26 -7.98
N GLY A 80 14.49 -8.02 -8.35
CA GLY A 80 13.61 -9.01 -8.97
C GLY A 80 13.32 -10.22 -8.07
N THR A 81 13.23 -10.03 -6.75
CA THR A 81 13.09 -11.13 -5.77
C THR A 81 11.89 -11.00 -4.84
N GLY A 82 11.38 -12.13 -4.34
CA GLY A 82 10.24 -12.16 -3.43
C GLY A 82 8.90 -11.91 -4.13
N PHE A 83 7.83 -11.82 -3.33
CA PHE A 83 6.46 -11.75 -3.81
C PHE A 83 6.16 -10.57 -4.74
N HIS A 84 6.81 -9.43 -4.54
CA HIS A 84 6.55 -8.20 -5.32
C HIS A 84 7.38 -8.10 -6.61
N ARG A 85 8.19 -9.11 -6.97
CA ARG A 85 9.13 -9.04 -8.10
C ARG A 85 8.48 -8.77 -9.45
N ASP A 86 7.23 -9.20 -9.62
CA ASP A 86 6.49 -9.26 -10.88
C ASP A 86 5.03 -8.80 -10.70
N LYS A 87 4.75 -8.02 -9.66
CA LYS A 87 3.40 -7.50 -9.36
C LYS A 87 3.22 -6.11 -9.98
N ALA A 88 1.98 -5.61 -9.92
CA ALA A 88 1.63 -4.31 -10.48
C ALA A 88 2.51 -3.18 -9.92
N ASP A 89 2.92 -2.27 -10.81
CA ASP A 89 3.70 -1.09 -10.43
C ASP A 89 2.90 -0.12 -9.55
N ASP A 90 1.57 -0.10 -9.71
CA ASP A 90 0.68 0.66 -8.85
C ASP A 90 0.33 -0.13 -7.58
N CYS A 91 0.92 0.30 -6.46
CA CYS A 91 0.74 -0.32 -5.16
C CYS A 91 -0.72 -0.31 -4.70
N ALA A 92 -1.53 0.70 -5.07
CA ALA A 92 -2.90 0.85 -4.59
C ALA A 92 -3.88 -0.15 -5.20
N VAL A 93 -3.50 -0.84 -6.27
CA VAL A 93 -4.29 -1.94 -6.85
C VAL A 93 -4.54 -3.03 -5.81
N CYS A 94 -3.58 -3.29 -4.92
CA CYS A 94 -3.70 -4.28 -3.84
C CYS A 94 -3.71 -3.64 -2.45
N HIS A 95 -2.95 -2.57 -2.24
CA HIS A 95 -2.81 -1.87 -0.96
C HIS A 95 -3.73 -0.65 -0.89
N ALA A 96 -5.03 -0.88 -1.05
CA ALA A 96 -6.02 0.19 -1.03
C ALA A 96 -6.05 0.87 0.35
N GLU A 97 -6.04 2.20 0.33
CA GLU A 97 -6.03 3.05 1.52
C GLU A 97 -7.32 3.89 1.61
N HIS A 98 -7.46 4.71 2.66
CA HIS A 98 -8.65 5.54 2.94
C HIS A 98 -9.94 4.78 3.28
N GLN A 99 -9.81 3.49 3.63
CA GLN A 99 -10.92 2.64 4.05
C GLN A 99 -11.14 2.68 5.59
N GLY A 100 -10.41 3.56 6.29
CA GLY A 100 -10.52 3.75 7.73
C GLY A 100 -9.51 2.95 8.53
N ARG A 101 -9.42 3.28 9.84
CA ARG A 101 -8.39 2.75 10.76
C ARG A 101 -8.32 1.23 10.85
N LYS A 102 -9.44 0.55 10.60
CA LYS A 102 -9.55 -0.92 10.67
C LYS A 102 -9.29 -1.62 9.33
N ALA A 103 -9.02 -0.87 8.27
CA ALA A 103 -8.77 -1.44 6.95
C ALA A 103 -7.55 -2.38 6.97
N ASN A 104 -7.71 -3.54 6.33
CA ASN A 104 -6.58 -4.41 6.05
C ASN A 104 -5.95 -4.01 4.72
N ILE A 105 -4.92 -3.16 4.79
CA ILE A 105 -4.21 -2.71 3.59
C ILE A 105 -3.19 -3.74 3.09
N VAL A 106 -3.04 -4.90 3.73
CA VAL A 106 -2.18 -6.01 3.28
C VAL A 106 -3.04 -7.27 3.21
N PRO A 107 -3.83 -7.43 2.14
CA PRO A 107 -4.75 -8.56 1.98
C PRO A 107 -3.97 -9.82 1.61
N LEU A 108 -3.37 -10.45 2.61
CA LEU A 108 -2.75 -11.77 2.49
C LEU A 108 -3.63 -12.78 3.21
N ASP A 109 -4.08 -13.82 2.52
CA ASP A 109 -4.66 -15.00 3.16
C ASP A 109 -3.54 -16.00 3.46
N PRO A 110 -3.19 -16.25 4.74
CA PRO A 110 -2.14 -17.20 5.07
C PRO A 110 -2.50 -18.65 4.76
N ALA A 111 -3.79 -18.99 4.63
CA ALA A 111 -4.23 -20.34 4.34
C ALA A 111 -3.98 -20.74 2.88
N ASP A 112 -4.10 -19.77 1.97
CA ASP A 112 -4.02 -19.98 0.52
C ASP A 112 -2.74 -19.41 -0.10
N PHE A 113 -1.78 -18.96 0.72
CA PHE A 113 -0.54 -18.37 0.22
C PHE A 113 0.42 -19.41 -0.37
N ASP A 114 0.75 -19.25 -1.65
CA ASP A 114 1.76 -20.06 -2.33
C ASP A 114 3.17 -19.46 -2.18
N HIS A 115 4.07 -20.20 -1.52
CA HIS A 115 5.47 -19.79 -1.36
C HIS A 115 6.24 -19.75 -2.68
N SER A 116 5.77 -20.45 -3.73
CA SER A 116 6.41 -20.46 -5.05
C SER A 116 6.44 -19.07 -5.70
N GLU A 117 5.47 -18.22 -5.34
CA GLU A 117 5.40 -16.83 -5.79
C GLU A 117 6.56 -15.97 -5.26
N THR A 118 7.26 -16.44 -4.22
CA THR A 118 8.37 -15.69 -3.60
C THR A 118 9.75 -16.10 -4.10
N GLY A 119 9.84 -17.21 -4.85
CA GLY A 119 11.11 -17.88 -5.16
C GLY A 119 11.76 -18.57 -3.95
N ALA A 120 11.02 -18.75 -2.86
CA ALA A 120 11.42 -19.47 -1.65
C ALA A 120 10.52 -20.70 -1.42
N ASP A 121 10.35 -21.48 -2.49
CA ASP A 121 9.50 -22.66 -2.54
C ASP A 121 9.85 -23.62 -1.41
N LEU A 122 8.84 -23.98 -0.62
CA LEU A 122 9.03 -24.92 0.48
C LEU A 122 9.27 -26.32 -0.10
N GLN A 123 10.42 -26.89 0.25
CA GLN A 123 10.83 -28.20 -0.24
C GLN A 123 11.24 -29.10 0.90
N GLY A 124 11.00 -30.40 0.72
CA GLY A 124 11.53 -31.42 1.60
C GLY A 124 11.11 -31.29 3.05
N ALA A 125 12.09 -31.21 3.95
CA ALA A 125 11.88 -31.06 5.38
C ALA A 125 11.04 -29.83 5.75
N HIS A 126 11.10 -28.77 4.93
CA HIS A 126 10.42 -27.49 5.17
C HIS A 126 8.93 -27.49 4.79
N LEU A 127 8.41 -28.61 4.24
CA LEU A 127 6.96 -28.81 4.05
C LEU A 127 6.24 -29.31 5.32
N ARG A 128 7.02 -29.70 6.34
CA ARG A 128 6.50 -30.25 7.60
C ARG A 128 5.86 -29.18 8.50
N PRO A 129 6.46 -27.99 8.70
CA PRO A 129 5.79 -26.92 9.42
C PRO A 129 4.45 -26.56 8.75
N LYS A 130 3.39 -26.44 9.55
CA LYS A 130 2.03 -26.11 9.06
C LYS A 130 1.57 -24.71 9.44
N THR A 131 2.40 -23.97 10.16
CA THR A 131 2.08 -22.62 10.62
C THR A 131 3.11 -21.64 10.07
N CYS A 132 2.64 -20.45 9.66
CA CYS A 132 3.52 -19.42 9.14
C CYS A 132 4.55 -18.98 10.20
N ASP A 133 4.15 -18.97 11.47
CA ASP A 133 4.96 -18.54 12.61
C ASP A 133 6.14 -19.48 12.90
N ALA A 134 6.14 -20.70 12.34
CA ALA A 134 7.29 -21.60 12.43
C ALA A 134 8.55 -21.02 11.76
N CYS A 135 8.37 -20.19 10.73
CA CYS A 135 9.45 -19.50 10.02
C CYS A 135 9.40 -17.99 10.25
N HIS A 136 8.22 -17.38 10.10
CA HIS A 136 8.00 -15.93 10.17
C HIS A 136 7.79 -15.44 11.60
N THR A 137 8.72 -15.77 12.49
CA THR A 137 8.65 -15.34 13.89
C THR A 137 8.74 -13.81 14.02
N PRO A 138 8.13 -13.20 15.06
CA PRO A 138 8.27 -11.75 15.30
C PRO A 138 9.73 -11.27 15.41
N ALA A 139 10.62 -12.10 15.95
CA ALA A 139 12.04 -11.79 16.07
C ALA A 139 12.78 -11.91 14.72
N GLY A 140 12.44 -12.92 13.92
CA GLY A 140 13.07 -13.21 12.63
C GLY A 140 12.59 -12.34 11.47
N SER A 141 11.41 -11.74 11.57
CA SER A 141 10.83 -10.86 10.55
C SER A 141 11.12 -9.39 10.79
N HIS A 142 11.13 -8.58 9.72
CA HIS A 142 11.18 -7.12 9.81
C HIS A 142 9.98 -6.60 10.62
N PRO A 143 10.19 -5.69 11.58
CA PRO A 143 9.10 -5.20 12.42
C PRO A 143 8.12 -4.32 11.62
N ARG A 144 6.87 -4.29 12.05
CA ARG A 144 5.86 -3.32 11.60
C ARG A 144 5.22 -2.66 12.82
N SER A 145 4.81 -1.41 12.67
CA SER A 145 4.06 -0.67 13.70
C SER A 145 2.66 -1.24 13.91
N VAL A 146 2.04 -1.74 12.85
CA VAL A 146 0.70 -2.34 12.84
C VAL A 146 0.72 -3.63 12.01
N GLY A 147 0.03 -4.65 12.50
CA GLY A 147 -0.05 -5.95 11.84
C GLY A 147 1.24 -6.76 11.96
N ARG A 148 1.48 -7.61 10.96
CA ARG A 148 2.64 -8.52 10.90
C ARG A 148 3.41 -8.37 9.60
N SER A 149 4.70 -8.70 9.65
CA SER A 149 5.53 -8.85 8.47
C SER A 149 5.90 -10.30 8.26
N TYR A 150 5.86 -10.73 7.01
CA TYR A 150 6.38 -12.02 6.56
C TYR A 150 7.77 -11.88 5.92
N LEU A 151 8.32 -10.66 5.83
CA LEU A 151 9.66 -10.48 5.32
C LEU A 151 10.69 -10.85 6.38
N LEU A 152 11.41 -11.96 6.16
CA LEU A 152 12.51 -12.40 7.02
C LEU A 152 13.71 -11.45 6.91
N LYS A 153 14.33 -11.12 8.05
CA LYS A 153 15.57 -10.34 8.13
C LYS A 153 16.75 -11.07 7.50
N VAL A 154 16.80 -12.38 7.70
CA VAL A 154 17.83 -13.28 7.17
C VAL A 154 17.11 -14.40 6.43
N PRO A 155 16.90 -14.28 5.11
CA PRO A 155 16.30 -15.34 4.31
C PRO A 155 17.28 -16.51 4.12
N GLY A 156 16.76 -17.66 3.70
CA GLY A 156 17.55 -18.85 3.43
C GLY A 156 17.94 -19.63 4.69
N CYS A 157 18.81 -20.63 4.53
CA CYS A 157 19.12 -21.62 5.56
C CYS A 157 19.62 -20.99 6.88
N ARG A 158 20.43 -19.94 6.78
CA ARG A 158 21.03 -19.24 7.92
C ARG A 158 20.04 -18.48 8.78
N GLY A 159 18.83 -18.21 8.26
CA GLY A 159 17.76 -17.59 9.04
C GLY A 159 17.34 -18.43 10.25
N CYS A 160 17.51 -19.75 10.17
CA CYS A 160 17.15 -20.68 11.24
C CYS A 160 18.32 -21.59 11.67
N HIS A 161 19.26 -21.88 10.77
CA HIS A 161 20.33 -22.84 11.02
C HIS A 161 21.69 -22.15 11.21
N ALA A 162 22.33 -22.42 12.35
CA ALA A 162 23.67 -21.94 12.62
C ALA A 162 24.68 -22.72 11.74
N PRO A 163 25.44 -22.06 10.85
CA PRO A 163 26.38 -22.74 9.98
C PRO A 163 27.62 -23.20 10.76
N PRO A 164 27.93 -24.51 10.80
CA PRO A 164 29.10 -25.02 11.52
C PRO A 164 30.39 -24.93 10.70
N HIS A 165 30.32 -24.55 9.42
CA HIS A 165 31.44 -24.58 8.48
C HIS A 165 31.97 -23.16 8.21
N PRO A 166 33.16 -22.79 8.73
CA PRO A 166 33.79 -21.53 8.40
C PRO A 166 34.07 -21.42 6.90
N GLY A 167 33.72 -20.27 6.31
CA GLY A 167 33.97 -19.95 4.90
C GLY A 167 32.99 -20.57 3.90
N ARG A 168 31.98 -21.33 4.36
CA ARG A 168 30.91 -21.91 3.52
C ARG A 168 29.53 -21.67 4.10
N GLN A 169 29.35 -20.56 4.80
CA GLN A 169 28.13 -20.30 5.57
C GLN A 169 26.89 -20.19 4.68
N ASP A 170 27.06 -19.76 3.43
CA ASP A 170 25.97 -19.50 2.48
C ASP A 170 25.78 -20.62 1.43
N GLU A 171 26.72 -21.56 1.33
CA GLU A 171 26.76 -22.60 0.28
C GLU A 171 26.16 -23.93 0.76
N CYS A 172 25.05 -23.87 1.51
CA CYS A 172 24.50 -25.06 2.16
C CYS A 172 24.13 -26.16 1.15
N LEU A 173 23.55 -25.76 0.02
CA LEU A 173 23.07 -26.69 -1.02
C LEU A 173 24.18 -27.32 -1.87
N ALA A 174 25.43 -26.92 -1.70
CA ALA A 174 26.57 -27.58 -2.37
C ALA A 174 26.82 -28.99 -1.82
N CYS A 175 26.42 -29.24 -0.56
CA CYS A 175 26.62 -30.53 0.12
C CYS A 175 25.34 -31.09 0.74
N HIS A 176 24.43 -30.21 1.17
CA HIS A 176 23.20 -30.60 1.87
C HIS A 176 21.99 -30.51 0.97
N HIS A 177 20.97 -31.31 1.28
CA HIS A 177 19.70 -31.26 0.57
C HIS A 177 18.61 -30.67 1.47
N GLN A 178 17.57 -30.10 0.88
CA GLN A 178 16.37 -29.62 1.59
C GLN A 178 15.66 -30.71 2.42
N ASN A 179 16.03 -32.00 2.24
CA ASN A 179 15.52 -33.14 2.99
C ASN A 179 16.38 -33.51 4.21
N SER A 180 17.68 -33.25 4.15
CA SER A 180 18.64 -33.77 5.12
C SER A 180 19.96 -33.00 5.12
N TRP A 181 20.53 -32.84 6.31
CA TRP A 181 21.90 -32.36 6.50
C TRP A 181 22.96 -33.45 6.31
N ILE A 182 22.55 -34.71 6.16
CA ILE A 182 23.48 -35.81 5.95
C ILE A 182 23.99 -35.75 4.50
N VAL A 183 25.31 -35.79 4.34
CA VAL A 183 25.97 -35.93 3.04
C VAL A 183 26.17 -37.43 2.81
N ASP A 184 25.38 -38.04 1.94
CA ASP A 184 25.60 -39.43 1.54
C ASP A 184 26.83 -39.48 0.63
N ARG A 185 27.89 -40.14 1.08
CA ARG A 185 29.14 -40.32 0.32
C ARG A 185 29.17 -41.64 -0.45
N ARG A 186 28.06 -42.39 -0.47
CA ARG A 186 27.97 -43.58 -1.31
C ARG A 186 28.03 -43.14 -2.78
N PRO A 187 28.85 -43.79 -3.63
CA PRO A 187 28.84 -43.55 -5.06
C PRO A 187 27.41 -43.71 -5.58
N ALA A 188 26.98 -42.87 -6.52
CA ALA A 188 25.74 -43.10 -7.24
C ALA A 188 25.85 -44.48 -7.91
N GLU A 189 24.96 -45.40 -7.57
CA GLU A 189 24.80 -46.65 -8.31
C GLU A 189 24.30 -46.29 -9.72
N ASP A 190 25.10 -46.70 -10.70
CA ASP A 190 24.96 -46.57 -12.14
C ASP A 190 23.80 -47.41 -12.72
#